data_AF-A0A7X9DPK6-F1
#
_entry.id   AF-A0A7X9DPK6-F1
#
_cell.length_a   1.000
_cell.length_b   1.000
_cell.length_c   1.000
_cell.angle_alpha   90.00
_cell.angle_beta   90.00
_cell.angle_gamma   90.00
#
_symmetry.space_group_name_H-M   'P 1'
#
loop_
_entity.id
_entity.type
_entity.pdbx_description
1 polymer ?
#
loop_
_entity_poly.entity_id
_entity_poly.type
_entity_poly.pdbx_seq_one_letter_code
_entity_poly.pdbx_strand_id
1 'polypeptide(L)'
;IYKFSTKDLKTRIQQLAGSAVQISGIWPDTFYLAVAPVVVRRIAVKPELRVTLARQYMFCRPFTCIPDTVTVTGASSMVDTMQYIATRPVTLSGLKKSYSGKVQLQTGTMIKCQPEQVQINMEIDKFTETSMRVPVKVVNLPPPLRMKIFPAEVTLNFRVCLNHYKELSPESFTVAVDYREHLSDTTTLLPVHVLQKPDFTGNILVSPSEIEFILE
;
A
#
# COMPACT_ATOMS: atom_id res chain seq x y z
N ILE A 1 -26.67 10.75 24.33
CA ILE A 1 -27.36 11.83 23.58
C ILE A 1 -27.93 12.80 24.60
N TYR A 2 -27.52 14.06 24.56
CA TYR A 2 -28.04 15.10 25.46
C TYR A 2 -29.26 15.76 24.83
N LYS A 3 -30.30 15.99 25.63
CA LYS A 3 -31.53 16.65 25.21
C LYS A 3 -31.52 18.07 25.76
N PHE A 4 -31.63 19.06 24.88
CA PHE A 4 -31.70 20.47 25.27
C PHE A 4 -33.07 21.02 24.89
N SER A 5 -33.78 21.56 25.87
CA SER A 5 -35.01 22.30 25.67
C SER A 5 -34.67 23.75 25.32
N THR A 6 -35.30 24.31 24.29
CA THR A 6 -35.08 25.71 23.92
C THR A 6 -35.88 26.70 24.77
N LYS A 7 -36.65 26.22 25.76
CA LYS A 7 -37.37 27.08 26.71
C LYS A 7 -36.44 28.01 27.50
N ASP A 8 -35.31 27.50 27.98
CA ASP A 8 -34.34 28.31 28.74
C ASP A 8 -33.56 29.28 27.83
N LEU A 9 -33.37 28.90 26.57
CA LEU A 9 -32.78 29.76 25.55
C LEU A 9 -33.71 30.91 25.16
N LYS A 10 -35.02 30.68 25.10
CA LYS A 10 -36.02 31.71 24.80
C LYS A 10 -35.90 32.88 25.78
N THR A 11 -35.80 32.59 27.07
CA THR A 11 -35.65 33.62 28.12
C THR A 11 -34.35 34.40 27.97
N ARG A 12 -33.23 33.74 27.68
CA ARG A 12 -31.93 34.40 27.48
C ARG A 12 -31.90 35.26 26.21
N ILE A 13 -32.43 34.77 25.10
CA ILE A 13 -32.48 35.53 23.85
C ILE A 13 -33.44 36.72 24.01
N GLN A 14 -34.54 36.57 24.76
CA GLN A 14 -35.47 37.66 25.06
C GLN A 14 -34.80 38.79 25.87
N GLN A 15 -33.89 38.46 26.80
CA GLN A 15 -33.10 39.45 27.53
C GLN A 15 -32.10 40.19 26.63
N LEU A 16 -31.46 39.49 25.67
CA LEU A 16 -30.52 40.10 24.72
C LEU A 16 -31.20 40.96 23.65
N ALA A 17 -32.39 40.57 23.21
CA ALA A 17 -33.17 41.29 22.20
C ALA A 17 -33.85 42.57 22.74
N GLY A 18 -33.91 42.73 24.06
CA GLY A 18 -34.57 43.85 24.73
C GLY A 18 -36.09 43.76 24.73
N SER A 19 -36.74 44.79 25.29
CA SER A 19 -38.20 44.84 25.46
C SER A 19 -38.97 45.22 24.18
N ALA A 20 -38.29 45.73 23.16
CA ALA A 20 -38.90 46.14 21.89
C ALA A 20 -39.21 44.95 20.94
N VAL A 21 -38.65 43.77 21.22
CA VAL A 21 -38.79 42.58 20.38
C VAL A 21 -39.43 41.47 21.21
N GLN A 22 -40.52 40.87 20.74
CA GLN A 22 -41.16 39.74 21.42
C GLN A 22 -40.85 38.43 20.70
N ILE A 23 -40.22 37.47 21.40
CA ILE A 23 -39.92 36.16 20.84
C ILE A 23 -41.16 35.27 20.94
N SER A 24 -41.79 34.97 19.80
CA SER A 24 -42.97 34.09 19.72
C SER A 24 -42.62 32.65 20.09
N GLY A 25 -41.51 32.13 19.57
CA GLY A 25 -41.00 30.79 19.88
C GLY A 25 -39.63 30.54 19.26
N ILE A 26 -38.99 29.46 19.69
CA ILE A 26 -37.78 28.94 19.07
C ILE A 26 -38.15 27.59 18.47
N TRP A 27 -37.87 27.40 17.19
CA TRP A 27 -38.02 26.13 16.52
C TRP A 27 -36.64 25.59 16.13
N PRO A 28 -36.30 24.34 16.50
CA PRO A 28 -37.12 23.38 17.25
C PRO A 28 -37.25 23.70 18.75
N ASP A 29 -38.28 23.15 19.41
CA ASP A 29 -38.47 23.29 20.87
C ASP A 29 -37.50 22.42 21.69
N THR A 30 -36.96 21.40 21.04
CA THR A 30 -35.96 20.46 21.56
C THR A 30 -34.93 20.18 20.47
N PHE A 31 -33.65 20.21 20.83
CA PHE A 31 -32.61 19.62 19.97
C PHE A 31 -31.81 18.57 20.74
N TYR A 32 -31.27 17.62 19.97
CA TYR A 32 -30.50 16.50 20.49
C TYR A 32 -29.04 16.69 20.08
N LEU A 33 -28.15 16.66 21.07
CA LEU A 33 -26.71 16.69 20.83
C LEU A 33 -26.13 15.29 21.07
N ALA A 34 -25.67 14.66 20.00
CA ALA A 34 -24.85 13.47 20.10
C ALA A 34 -23.40 13.88 20.39
N VAL A 35 -23.00 13.79 21.66
CA VAL A 35 -21.60 14.00 22.06
C VAL A 35 -20.93 12.64 22.03
N ALA A 36 -19.95 12.49 21.13
CA ALA A 36 -19.08 11.32 21.09
C ALA A 36 -17.77 11.64 21.85
N PRO A 37 -17.20 10.68 22.59
CA PRO A 37 -15.88 10.87 23.18
C PRO A 37 -14.85 11.09 22.06
N VAL A 38 -13.93 12.02 22.30
CA VAL A 38 -12.77 12.22 21.44
C VAL A 38 -11.76 11.13 21.76
N VAL A 39 -11.33 10.40 20.73
CA VAL A 39 -10.32 9.34 20.84
C VAL A 39 -9.12 9.69 19.99
N VAL A 40 -7.98 9.08 20.33
CA VAL A 40 -6.70 9.24 19.64
C VAL A 40 -6.24 7.86 19.22
N ARG A 41 -5.97 7.65 17.93
CA ARG A 41 -5.46 6.38 17.40
C ARG A 41 -4.33 6.59 16.40
N ARG A 42 -3.44 5.61 16.29
CA ARG A 42 -2.48 5.53 15.19
C ARG A 42 -3.12 4.81 14.02
N ILE A 43 -3.14 5.45 12.85
CA ILE A 43 -3.79 4.94 11.65
C ILE A 43 -2.79 4.95 10.49
N ALA A 44 -2.80 3.89 9.68
CA ALA A 44 -1.92 3.76 8.52
C ALA A 44 -2.25 4.80 7.44
N VAL A 45 -1.22 5.29 6.75
CA VAL A 45 -1.36 6.24 5.65
C VAL A 45 -1.43 5.49 4.33
N LYS A 46 -2.40 5.83 3.49
CA LYS A 46 -2.56 5.29 2.14
C LYS A 46 -2.37 6.42 1.11
N PRO A 47 -1.21 6.52 0.46
CA PRO A 47 -1.00 7.54 -0.57
C PRO A 47 -1.95 7.39 -1.76
N GLU A 48 -2.57 8.49 -2.19
CA GLU A 48 -3.39 8.56 -3.40
C GLU A 48 -2.54 9.13 -4.54
N LEU A 49 -1.98 8.25 -5.36
CA LEU A 49 -0.97 8.58 -6.37
C LEU A 49 -1.38 8.11 -7.76
N ARG A 50 -1.27 9.00 -8.75
CA ARG A 50 -1.28 8.66 -10.18
C ARG A 50 0.06 9.03 -10.79
N VAL A 51 0.88 8.04 -11.09
CA VAL A 51 2.26 8.26 -11.53
C VAL A 51 2.49 7.63 -12.90
N THR A 52 2.98 8.41 -13.85
CA THR A 52 3.50 7.90 -15.13
C THR A 52 4.98 8.24 -15.27
N LEU A 53 5.76 7.25 -15.69
CA LEU A 53 7.19 7.39 -15.94
C LEU A 53 7.44 7.72 -17.41
N ALA A 54 8.57 8.36 -17.70
CA ALA A 54 9.02 8.48 -19.08
C ALA A 54 9.43 7.10 -19.65
N ARG A 55 9.48 6.99 -20.98
CA ARG A 55 9.97 5.77 -21.65
C ARG A 55 11.37 5.40 -21.14
N GLN A 56 11.62 4.09 -20.99
CA GLN A 56 12.88 3.51 -20.50
C GLN A 56 13.21 3.79 -19.02
N TYR A 57 12.24 4.29 -18.23
CA TYR A 57 12.37 4.43 -16.77
C TYR A 57 11.47 3.44 -16.05
N MET A 58 11.89 2.99 -14.87
CA MET A 58 11.09 2.15 -13.97
C MET A 58 11.28 2.57 -12.51
N PHE A 59 10.39 2.11 -11.64
CA PHE A 59 10.61 2.20 -10.20
C PHE A 59 11.66 1.18 -9.77
N CYS A 60 12.64 1.63 -8.97
CA CYS A 60 13.69 0.75 -8.45
C CYS A 60 13.31 0.10 -7.12
N ARG A 61 12.24 0.58 -6.49
CA ARG A 61 11.67 -0.02 -5.29
C ARG A 61 10.22 0.42 -5.12
N PRO A 62 9.43 -0.29 -4.29
CA PRO A 62 8.17 0.24 -3.80
C PRO A 62 8.35 1.66 -3.27
N PHE A 63 7.40 2.53 -3.59
CA PHE A 63 7.39 3.87 -3.04
C PHE A 63 7.18 3.82 -1.53
N THR A 64 7.74 4.79 -0.80
CA THR A 64 7.61 4.86 0.65
C THR A 64 6.87 6.13 1.07
N CYS A 65 6.11 6.01 2.15
CA CYS A 65 5.41 7.11 2.80
C CYS A 65 5.98 7.25 4.21
N ILE A 66 6.47 8.45 4.56
CA ILE A 66 7.15 8.71 5.82
C ILE A 66 6.47 9.90 6.52
N PRO A 67 5.85 9.71 7.70
CA PRO A 67 5.60 8.43 8.34
C PRO A 67 4.57 7.57 7.57
N ASP A 68 4.63 6.26 7.79
CA ASP A 68 3.65 5.28 7.28
C ASP A 68 2.37 5.23 8.12
N THR A 69 2.41 5.84 9.30
CA THR A 69 1.34 5.88 10.29
C THR A 69 1.29 7.27 10.93
N VAL A 70 0.08 7.77 11.18
CA VAL A 70 -0.14 9.08 11.78
C VAL A 70 -1.11 8.99 12.95
N THR A 71 -0.99 9.94 13.87
CA THR A 71 -1.92 10.07 14.99
C THR A 71 -3.16 10.80 14.50
N VAL A 72 -4.32 10.17 14.63
CA VAL A 72 -5.62 10.72 14.26
C VAL A 72 -6.44 10.95 15.53
N THR A 73 -6.95 12.16 15.70
CA THR A 73 -7.77 12.59 16.82
C THR A 73 -9.13 13.05 16.31
N GLY A 74 -10.21 12.50 16.88
CA GLY A 74 -11.58 12.83 16.47
C GLY A 74 -12.63 12.07 17.26
N ALA A 75 -13.89 12.20 16.88
CA ALA A 75 -14.98 11.43 17.50
C ALA A 75 -14.77 9.92 17.33
N SER A 76 -14.92 9.15 18.41
CA SER A 76 -14.86 7.68 18.43
C SER A 76 -15.63 7.03 17.28
N SER A 77 -16.88 7.44 17.08
CA SER A 77 -17.75 6.93 16.01
C SER A 77 -17.13 7.02 14.60
N MET A 78 -16.22 7.96 14.38
CA MET A 78 -15.49 8.10 13.12
C MET A 78 -14.17 7.35 13.17
N VAL A 79 -13.32 7.67 14.15
CA VAL A 79 -11.93 7.19 14.24
C VAL A 79 -11.88 5.67 14.40
N ASP A 80 -12.83 5.06 15.11
CA ASP A 80 -12.86 3.61 15.33
C ASP A 80 -13.18 2.80 14.07
N THR A 81 -13.81 3.44 13.07
CA THR A 81 -14.12 2.82 11.77
C THR A 81 -13.02 3.02 10.73
N MET A 82 -12.04 3.89 10.99
CA MET A 82 -10.98 4.21 10.04
C MET A 82 -9.90 3.13 10.01
N GLN A 83 -9.72 2.50 8.84
CA GLN A 83 -8.62 1.55 8.60
C GLN A 83 -7.34 2.25 8.13
N TYR A 84 -7.49 3.32 7.35
CA TYR A 84 -6.39 4.11 6.82
C TYR A 84 -6.82 5.56 6.64
N ILE A 85 -5.85 6.45 6.49
CA ILE A 85 -6.04 7.83 6.07
C ILE A 85 -5.35 8.08 4.72
N ALA A 86 -6.11 8.61 3.77
CA ALA A 86 -5.58 8.91 2.45
C ALA A 86 -4.74 10.20 2.44
N THR A 87 -3.78 10.31 1.53
CA THR A 87 -3.20 11.61 1.18
C THR A 87 -4.14 12.35 0.23
N ARG A 88 -3.95 13.66 0.07
CA ARG A 88 -4.53 14.37 -1.07
C ARG A 88 -4.02 13.74 -2.37
N PRO A 89 -4.84 13.66 -3.44
CA PRO A 89 -4.43 13.09 -4.70
C PRO A 89 -3.23 13.83 -5.30
N VAL A 90 -2.21 13.09 -5.72
CA VAL A 90 -1.05 13.64 -6.44
C VAL A 90 -0.93 12.95 -7.79
N THR A 91 -0.85 13.75 -8.85
CA THR A 91 -0.61 13.27 -10.21
C THR A 91 0.77 13.73 -10.67
N LEU A 92 1.63 12.77 -11.04
CA LEU A 92 2.97 13.03 -11.55
C LEU A 92 3.12 12.34 -12.89
N SER A 93 3.59 13.05 -13.91
CA SER A 93 3.68 12.53 -15.27
C SER A 93 5.04 12.71 -15.89
N GLY A 94 5.50 11.68 -16.62
CA GLY A 94 6.76 11.70 -17.35
C GLY A 94 8.00 11.79 -16.45
N LEU A 95 7.96 11.20 -15.25
CA LEU A 95 9.09 11.24 -14.34
C LEU A 95 10.32 10.55 -14.94
N LYS A 96 11.48 11.21 -14.83
CA LYS A 96 12.81 10.76 -15.29
C LYS A 96 13.85 10.73 -14.17
N LYS A 97 13.46 11.13 -12.96
CA LYS A 97 14.32 11.21 -11.78
C LYS A 97 13.49 10.80 -10.58
N SER A 98 14.16 10.29 -9.54
CA SER A 98 13.55 10.04 -8.24
C SER A 98 12.81 11.28 -7.72
N TYR A 99 11.68 11.03 -7.07
CA TYR A 99 10.82 12.06 -6.51
C TYR A 99 10.82 11.95 -4.99
N SER A 100 10.91 13.10 -4.33
CA SER A 100 10.70 13.23 -2.89
C SER A 100 9.85 14.48 -2.65
N GLY A 101 8.68 14.31 -2.05
CA GLY A 101 7.73 15.41 -1.90
C GLY A 101 6.85 15.27 -0.66
N LYS A 102 6.51 16.40 -0.04
CA LYS A 102 5.56 16.45 1.06
C LYS A 102 4.15 16.54 0.51
N VAL A 103 3.26 15.69 1.01
CA VAL A 103 1.87 15.60 0.59
C VAL A 103 0.98 15.67 1.82
N GLN A 104 -0.03 16.54 1.76
CA GLN A 104 -0.99 16.70 2.85
C GLN A 104 -1.89 15.47 2.94
N LEU A 105 -2.28 15.12 4.16
CA LEU A 105 -3.33 14.14 4.39
C LEU A 105 -4.69 14.71 3.97
N GLN A 106 -5.56 13.84 3.49
CA GLN A 106 -6.95 14.18 3.22
C GLN A 106 -7.74 14.16 4.54
N THR A 107 -7.66 15.26 5.28
CA THR A 107 -8.40 15.48 6.53
C THR A 107 -9.67 16.30 6.28
N GLY A 108 -10.78 15.86 6.87
CA GLY A 108 -11.99 16.66 6.96
C GLY A 108 -12.00 17.56 8.20
N THR A 109 -13.05 18.34 8.40
CA THR A 109 -13.21 19.23 9.57
C THR A 109 -13.37 18.49 10.90
N MET A 110 -13.75 17.20 10.85
CA MET A 110 -14.12 16.40 12.02
C MET A 110 -12.95 15.63 12.65
N ILE A 111 -11.79 15.58 11.98
CA ILE A 111 -10.61 14.85 12.45
C ILE A 111 -9.35 15.72 12.32
N LYS A 112 -8.43 15.58 13.28
CA LYS A 112 -7.11 16.20 13.25
C LYS A 112 -6.05 15.12 13.12
N CYS A 113 -5.03 15.37 12.31
CA CYS A 113 -3.94 14.42 12.09
C CYS A 113 -2.60 15.03 12.45
N GLN A 114 -1.74 14.24 13.06
CA GLN A 114 -0.38 14.65 13.39
C GLN A 114 0.62 13.55 13.00
N PRO A 115 1.57 13.84 12.10
CA PRO A 115 1.67 15.06 11.28
C PRO A 115 0.51 15.22 10.28
N GLU A 116 0.24 16.46 9.83
CA GLU A 116 -0.78 16.76 8.80
C GLU A 116 -0.33 16.43 7.37
N GLN A 117 0.96 16.20 7.19
CA GLN A 117 1.58 15.89 5.91
C GLN A 117 2.60 14.76 6.09
N VAL A 118 2.79 14.02 5.01
CA VAL A 118 3.72 12.91 4.92
C VAL A 118 4.67 13.13 3.75
N GLN A 119 5.86 12.55 3.82
CA GLN A 119 6.82 12.58 2.73
C GLN A 119 6.69 11.32 1.90
N ILE A 120 6.47 11.49 0.60
CA ILE A 120 6.44 10.40 -0.37
C ILE A 120 7.78 10.36 -1.09
N ASN A 121 8.44 9.21 -1.08
CA ASN A 121 9.67 8.98 -1.82
C ASN A 121 9.46 7.88 -2.87
N MET A 122 9.89 8.17 -4.09
CA MET A 122 9.90 7.23 -5.21
C MET A 122 11.29 7.23 -5.81
N GLU A 123 11.93 6.07 -5.84
CA GLU A 123 13.18 5.90 -6.56
C GLU A 123 12.91 5.45 -7.99
N ILE A 124 13.43 6.22 -8.94
CA ILE A 124 13.21 6.03 -10.36
C ILE A 124 14.56 6.15 -11.06
N ASP A 125 14.87 5.16 -11.89
CA ASP A 125 16.04 5.20 -12.75
C ASP A 125 15.72 4.59 -14.12
N LYS A 126 16.64 4.77 -15.07
CA LYS A 126 16.63 4.03 -16.32
C LYS A 126 16.81 2.54 -16.04
N PHE A 127 16.15 1.72 -16.85
CA PHE A 127 16.37 0.28 -16.81
C PHE A 127 17.19 -0.21 -17.99
N THR A 128 17.87 -1.33 -17.78
CA THR A 128 18.38 -2.18 -18.86
C THR A 128 17.74 -3.55 -18.77
N GLU A 129 17.69 -4.24 -19.90
CA GLU A 129 17.33 -5.66 -19.94
C GLU A 129 18.61 -6.49 -19.81
N THR A 130 18.55 -7.56 -19.04
CA THR A 130 19.66 -8.47 -18.79
C THR A 130 19.17 -9.90 -18.62
N SER A 131 20.09 -10.85 -18.70
CA SER A 131 19.84 -12.27 -18.53
C SER A 131 20.78 -12.86 -17.48
N MET A 132 20.27 -13.73 -16.61
CA MET A 132 21.08 -14.40 -15.60
C MET A 132 20.66 -15.85 -15.43
N ARG A 133 21.62 -16.76 -15.30
CA ARG A 133 21.36 -18.16 -14.95
C ARG A 133 21.24 -18.30 -13.43
N VAL A 134 20.19 -18.98 -12.99
CA VAL A 134 19.87 -19.18 -11.58
C VAL A 134 19.52 -20.66 -11.35
N PRO A 135 20.07 -21.30 -10.30
CA PRO A 135 19.72 -22.67 -9.96
C PRO A 135 18.28 -22.79 -9.49
N VAL A 136 17.62 -23.88 -9.88
CA VAL A 136 16.24 -24.18 -9.49
C VAL A 136 16.25 -25.08 -8.25
N LYS A 137 15.42 -24.74 -7.26
CA LYS A 137 15.21 -25.53 -6.05
C LYS A 137 13.94 -26.36 -6.15
N VAL A 138 13.89 -27.49 -5.47
CA VAL A 138 12.64 -28.25 -5.28
C VAL A 138 12.07 -27.90 -3.92
N VAL A 139 10.80 -27.51 -3.86
CA VAL A 139 10.08 -27.25 -2.60
C VAL A 139 8.97 -28.29 -2.38
N ASN A 140 8.59 -28.48 -1.11
CA ASN A 140 7.51 -29.37 -0.68
C ASN A 140 7.69 -30.86 -1.04
N LEU A 141 8.92 -31.33 -1.22
CA LEU A 141 9.24 -32.75 -1.43
C LEU A 141 9.25 -33.48 -0.07
N PRO A 142 8.39 -34.50 0.16
CA PRO A 142 8.37 -35.23 1.42
C PRO A 142 9.52 -36.24 1.51
N PRO A 143 10.22 -36.35 2.65
CA PRO A 143 11.17 -37.44 2.90
C PRO A 143 10.46 -38.81 2.88
N PRO A 144 11.09 -39.91 2.40
CA PRO A 144 12.48 -40.05 1.95
C PRO A 144 12.69 -39.84 0.43
N LEU A 145 11.70 -39.30 -0.28
CA LEU A 145 11.74 -39.18 -1.74
C LEU A 145 12.88 -38.28 -2.21
N ARG A 146 13.46 -38.61 -3.36
CA ARG A 146 14.42 -37.76 -4.06
C ARG A 146 13.87 -37.38 -5.42
N MET A 147 14.25 -36.19 -5.86
CA MET A 147 13.79 -35.64 -7.13
C MET A 147 14.95 -34.95 -7.82
N LYS A 148 15.23 -35.38 -9.05
CA LYS A 148 16.17 -34.70 -9.95
C LYS A 148 15.37 -33.89 -10.95
N ILE A 149 15.85 -32.69 -11.25
CA ILE A 149 15.23 -31.77 -12.20
C ILE A 149 16.19 -31.50 -13.36
N PHE A 150 15.64 -31.31 -14.55
CA PHE A 150 16.42 -31.04 -15.74
C PHE A 150 15.74 -29.98 -16.63
N PRO A 151 16.41 -28.85 -16.92
CA PRO A 151 17.73 -28.43 -16.43
C PRO A 151 17.75 -28.06 -14.93
N ALA A 152 18.93 -28.13 -14.31
CA ALA A 152 19.15 -27.70 -12.92
C ALA A 152 19.23 -26.17 -12.75
N GLU A 153 19.45 -25.44 -13.85
CA GLU A 153 19.47 -23.99 -13.91
C GLU A 153 18.54 -23.49 -15.00
N VAL A 154 17.93 -22.33 -14.76
CA VAL A 154 17.11 -21.62 -15.75
C VAL A 154 17.70 -20.25 -16.01
N THR A 155 17.42 -19.70 -17.19
CA THR A 155 17.77 -18.33 -17.55
C THR A 155 16.61 -17.40 -17.23
N LEU A 156 16.86 -16.40 -16.38
CA LEU A 156 15.95 -15.30 -16.12
C LEU A 156 16.29 -14.14 -17.05
N ASN A 157 15.35 -13.71 -17.88
CA ASN A 157 15.43 -12.47 -18.65
C ASN A 157 14.57 -11.40 -17.97
N PHE A 158 15.14 -10.28 -17.58
CA PHE A 158 14.44 -9.28 -16.77
C PHE A 158 14.98 -7.86 -16.95
N ARG A 159 14.21 -6.90 -16.46
CA ARG A 159 14.62 -5.49 -16.36
C ARG A 159 15.20 -5.19 -14.99
N VAL A 160 16.25 -4.39 -14.96
CA VAL A 160 16.90 -3.91 -13.73
C VAL A 160 17.19 -2.42 -13.83
N CYS A 161 17.03 -1.68 -12.73
CA CYS A 161 17.53 -0.31 -12.64
C CYS A 161 19.06 -0.25 -12.78
N LEU A 162 19.56 0.71 -13.56
CA LEU A 162 21.00 0.83 -13.85
C LEU A 162 21.84 1.08 -12.59
N ASN A 163 21.38 1.93 -11.68
CA ASN A 163 22.05 2.20 -10.41
C ASN A 163 22.28 0.95 -9.53
N HIS A 164 21.40 -0.05 -9.61
CA HIS A 164 21.48 -1.29 -8.83
C HIS A 164 22.02 -2.48 -9.62
N TYR A 165 22.46 -2.29 -10.87
CA TYR A 165 22.95 -3.37 -11.72
C TYR A 165 24.11 -4.16 -11.06
N LYS A 166 25.00 -3.46 -10.33
CA LYS A 166 26.16 -4.05 -9.66
C LYS A 166 25.80 -4.86 -8.41
N GLU A 167 24.59 -4.70 -7.89
CA GLU A 167 24.11 -5.43 -6.71
C GLU A 167 23.46 -6.77 -7.10
N LEU A 168 23.26 -7.03 -8.39
CA LEU A 168 22.68 -8.28 -8.88
C LEU A 168 23.63 -9.45 -8.67
N SER A 169 23.10 -10.52 -8.09
CA SER A 169 23.74 -11.83 -8.04
C SER A 169 22.72 -12.95 -8.23
N PRO A 170 23.12 -14.15 -8.67
CA PRO A 170 22.20 -15.30 -8.78
C PRO A 170 21.47 -15.62 -7.48
N GLU A 171 22.13 -15.42 -6.33
CA GLU A 171 21.60 -15.65 -4.98
C GLU A 171 20.52 -14.64 -4.58
N SER A 172 20.41 -13.53 -5.30
CA SER A 172 19.34 -12.54 -5.11
C SER A 172 17.98 -13.04 -5.57
N PHE A 173 17.94 -14.16 -6.30
CA PHE A 173 16.73 -14.78 -6.82
C PHE A 173 16.55 -16.16 -6.18
N THR A 174 15.33 -16.45 -5.76
CA THR A 174 14.94 -17.81 -5.39
C THR A 174 13.99 -18.32 -6.46
N VAL A 175 14.44 -19.29 -7.24
CA VAL A 175 13.65 -19.97 -8.26
C VAL A 175 13.40 -21.41 -7.81
N ALA A 176 12.16 -21.88 -7.94
CA ALA A 176 11.78 -23.20 -7.48
C ALA A 176 10.68 -23.86 -8.31
N VAL A 177 10.62 -25.19 -8.22
CA VAL A 177 9.48 -26.01 -8.64
C VAL A 177 8.81 -26.59 -7.40
N ASP A 178 7.48 -26.68 -7.39
CA ASP A 178 6.70 -27.28 -6.32
C ASP A 178 6.39 -28.74 -6.63
N TYR A 179 6.86 -29.66 -5.78
CA TYR A 179 6.57 -31.08 -5.90
C TYR A 179 5.05 -31.38 -5.93
N ARG A 180 4.24 -30.59 -5.23
CA ARG A 180 2.79 -30.82 -5.13
C ARG A 180 2.07 -30.62 -6.47
N GLU A 181 2.65 -29.85 -7.38
CA GLU A 181 2.06 -29.59 -8.70
C GLU A 181 2.16 -30.82 -9.62
N HIS A 182 3.07 -31.76 -9.33
CA HIS A 182 3.15 -33.05 -10.04
C HIS A 182 1.90 -33.92 -9.82
N LEU A 183 1.21 -33.79 -8.69
CA LEU A 183 0.09 -34.63 -8.32
C LEU A 183 -1.17 -34.39 -9.18
N SER A 184 -1.13 -33.37 -10.04
CA SER A 184 -2.30 -32.82 -10.72
C SER A 184 -2.58 -33.48 -12.08
N ASP A 185 -1.60 -34.10 -12.75
CA ASP A 185 -1.81 -34.84 -14.01
C ASP A 185 -0.54 -35.59 -14.48
N THR A 186 -0.68 -36.48 -15.47
CA THR A 186 0.30 -37.34 -16.18
C THR A 186 1.53 -36.66 -16.79
N THR A 187 1.89 -35.47 -16.34
CA THR A 187 2.93 -34.61 -16.89
C THR A 187 4.29 -34.86 -16.26
N THR A 188 5.31 -35.02 -17.11
CA THR A 188 6.74 -35.09 -16.74
C THR A 188 7.39 -33.71 -16.59
N LEU A 189 6.62 -32.63 -16.74
CA LEU A 189 7.07 -31.24 -16.70
C LEU A 189 6.50 -30.53 -15.47
N LEU A 190 7.29 -29.65 -14.86
CA LEU A 190 6.89 -28.80 -13.75
C LEU A 190 7.16 -27.33 -14.06
N PRO A 191 6.19 -26.44 -13.79
CA PRO A 191 6.36 -25.01 -13.97
C PRO A 191 7.37 -24.45 -12.96
N VAL A 192 8.17 -23.52 -13.43
CA VAL A 192 9.22 -22.86 -12.65
C VAL A 192 8.72 -21.53 -12.11
N HIS A 193 8.79 -21.36 -10.79
CA HIS A 193 8.31 -20.19 -10.07
C HIS A 193 9.45 -19.35 -9.50
N VAL A 194 9.34 -18.03 -9.60
CA VAL A 194 10.24 -17.09 -8.93
C VAL A 194 9.63 -16.72 -7.57
N LEU A 195 10.17 -17.29 -6.49
CA LEU A 195 9.69 -17.08 -5.12
C LEU A 195 10.23 -15.79 -4.48
N GLN A 196 11.46 -15.42 -4.82
CA GLN A 196 12.12 -14.21 -4.32
C GLN A 196 12.86 -13.51 -5.45
N LYS A 197 12.79 -12.19 -5.46
CA LYS A 197 13.51 -11.31 -6.39
C LYS A 197 13.83 -9.97 -5.71
N PRO A 198 14.83 -9.22 -6.19
CA PRO A 198 15.05 -7.86 -5.72
C PRO A 198 13.94 -6.90 -6.15
N ASP A 199 13.73 -5.85 -5.36
CA ASP A 199 12.73 -4.81 -5.64
C ASP A 199 13.06 -3.99 -6.90
N PHE A 200 14.35 -3.82 -7.20
CA PHE A 200 14.86 -3.11 -8.39
C PHE A 200 14.81 -3.95 -9.68
N THR A 201 14.04 -5.04 -9.69
CA THR A 201 13.84 -5.92 -10.85
C THR A 201 12.38 -6.04 -11.24
N GLY A 202 12.12 -6.10 -12.55
CA GLY A 202 10.77 -6.21 -13.10
C GLY A 202 10.73 -7.00 -14.40
N ASN A 203 9.52 -7.42 -14.80
CA ASN A 203 9.26 -8.20 -16.01
C ASN A 203 10.17 -9.43 -16.15
N ILE A 204 10.24 -10.25 -15.11
CA ILE A 204 11.06 -11.47 -15.13
C ILE A 204 10.36 -12.53 -15.98
N LEU A 205 11.07 -13.02 -16.99
CA LEU A 205 10.70 -14.15 -17.84
C LEU A 205 11.67 -15.29 -17.56
N VAL A 206 11.13 -16.48 -17.31
CA VAL A 206 11.91 -17.69 -17.02
C VAL A 206 11.99 -18.54 -18.28
N SER A 207 13.19 -19.00 -18.62
CA SER A 207 13.44 -19.88 -19.77
C SER A 207 14.41 -21.01 -19.39
N PRO A 208 14.01 -22.29 -19.55
CA PRO A 208 12.65 -22.75 -19.85
C PRO A 208 11.66 -22.43 -18.70
N SER A 209 10.38 -22.22 -19.03
CA SER A 209 9.32 -21.95 -18.05
C SER A 209 8.83 -23.21 -17.33
N GLU A 210 9.08 -24.37 -17.91
CA GLU A 210 8.78 -25.68 -17.37
C GLU A 210 10.02 -26.57 -17.51
N ILE A 211 10.25 -27.46 -16.54
CA ILE A 211 11.40 -28.35 -16.53
C ILE A 211 10.98 -29.78 -16.27
N GLU A 212 11.76 -30.72 -16.80
CA GLU A 212 11.55 -32.14 -16.58
C GLU A 212 12.00 -32.54 -15.18
N PHE A 213 11.42 -33.60 -14.63
CA PHE A 213 11.88 -34.18 -13.38
C PHE A 213 11.84 -35.71 -13.39
N ILE A 214 12.65 -36.30 -12.51
CA ILE A 214 12.74 -37.74 -12.27
C ILE A 214 12.65 -37.97 -10.76
N LEU A 215 11.76 -38.85 -10.33
CA LEU A 215 11.63 -39.28 -8.94
C LEU A 215 12.49 -40.53 -8.70
N GLU A 216 13.23 -40.53 -7.60
CA GLU A 216 14.07 -41.63 -7.11
C GLU A 216 13.67 -42.05 -5.69
#